data_AF-A0A1B6PCA5-F1
#
_entry.id   AF-A0A1B6PCA5-F1
#
_cell.length_a   1.000
_cell.length_b   1.000
_cell.length_c   1.000
_cell.angle_alpha   90.00
_cell.angle_beta   90.00
_cell.angle_gamma   90.00
#
_symmetry.space_group_name_H-M   'P 1'
#
loop_
_entity.id
_entity.type
_entity.pdbx_description
1 polymer ?
#
loop_
_entity_poly.entity_id
_entity_poly.type
_entity_poly.pdbx_seq_one_letter_code
_entity_poly.pdbx_strand_id
1 'polypeptide(L)'
;MAQYFFFSEELELSSLQSNWWRKSLRLVPKELQKGVNSLVILVAWETWKHRNSCIFEHARPSIPDLLRVIADGCSFWGLAGASKLQELLARSLSLAS
;
A
#
# COMPACT_ATOMS: atom_id res chain seq x y z
N MET A 1 5.56 -9.52 15.13
CA MET A 1 5.96 -10.59 14.20
C MET A 1 4.76 -11.42 13.73
N ALA A 2 3.93 -11.98 14.63
CA ALA A 2 2.75 -12.77 14.23
C ALA A 2 1.67 -11.98 13.45
N GLN A 3 1.40 -10.72 13.80
CA GLN A 3 0.43 -9.88 13.08
C GLN A 3 0.86 -9.47 11.67
N TYR A 4 2.17 -9.37 11.41
CA TYR A 4 2.70 -9.09 10.06
C TYR A 4 2.51 -10.29 9.13
N PHE A 5 2.66 -11.50 9.67
CA PHE A 5 2.47 -12.74 8.94
C PHE A 5 0.99 -12.95 8.59
N PHE A 6 0.10 -12.68 9.55
CA PHE A 6 -1.35 -12.84 9.39
C PHE A 6 -1.94 -11.98 8.26
N PHE A 7 -1.59 -10.68 8.21
CA PHE A 7 -2.08 -9.79 7.16
C PHE A 7 -1.51 -10.12 5.76
N SER A 8 -0.28 -10.65 5.71
CA SER A 8 0.32 -11.12 4.46
C SER A 8 -0.39 -12.36 3.92
N GLU A 9 -0.90 -13.22 4.81
CA GLU A 9 -1.63 -14.44 4.45
C GLU A 9 -3.08 -14.13 4.01
N GLU A 10 -3.74 -13.17 4.65
CA GLU A 10 -5.13 -12.78 4.32
C GLU A 10 -5.27 -12.09 2.96
N LEU A 11 -4.22 -11.46 2.45
CA LEU A 11 -4.19 -10.87 1.11
C LEU A 11 -4.04 -11.94 0.00
N GLU A 12 -3.62 -13.16 0.33
CA GLU A 12 -3.36 -14.24 -0.64
C GLU A 12 -4.57 -15.17 -0.89
N LEU A 13 -5.62 -15.12 -0.06
CA LEU A 13 -6.56 -16.25 0.09
C LEU A 13 -7.83 -16.26 -0.78
N SER A 14 -7.94 -15.42 -1.82
CA SER A 14 -9.07 -15.49 -2.76
C SER A 14 -8.60 -15.66 -4.21
N SER A 15 -9.00 -16.77 -4.84
CA SER A 15 -8.70 -17.05 -6.25
C SER A 15 -9.25 -15.98 -7.20
N LEU A 16 -10.39 -15.36 -6.85
CA LEU A 16 -10.96 -14.19 -7.52
C LEU A 16 -10.05 -12.96 -7.35
N GLN A 17 -9.45 -12.77 -6.16
CA GLN A 17 -8.45 -11.73 -5.92
C GLN A 17 -7.24 -11.87 -6.82
N SER A 18 -6.71 -13.09 -6.92
CA SER A 18 -5.55 -13.36 -7.77
C SER A 18 -5.79 -13.05 -9.25
N ASN A 19 -7.01 -13.25 -9.76
CA ASN A 19 -7.30 -13.08 -11.19
C ASN A 19 -7.59 -11.61 -11.55
N TRP A 20 -8.37 -10.88 -10.73
CA TRP A 20 -8.56 -9.44 -10.96
C TRP A 20 -7.26 -8.66 -10.73
N TRP A 21 -6.45 -9.07 -9.75
CA TRP A 21 -5.16 -8.44 -9.48
C TRP A 21 -4.18 -8.66 -10.63
N ARG A 22 -4.04 -9.91 -11.11
CA ARG A 22 -3.26 -10.20 -12.31
C ARG A 22 -3.75 -9.43 -13.54
N LYS A 23 -5.07 -9.25 -13.70
CA LYS A 23 -5.64 -8.42 -14.79
C LYS A 23 -5.21 -6.96 -14.65
N SER A 24 -5.30 -6.40 -13.44
CA SER A 24 -4.97 -5.01 -13.16
C SER A 24 -3.49 -4.73 -13.35
N LEU A 25 -2.61 -5.61 -12.86
CA LEU A 25 -1.17 -5.48 -13.05
C LEU A 25 -0.75 -5.55 -14.52
N ARG A 26 -1.49 -6.26 -15.39
CA ARG A 26 -1.20 -6.27 -16.84
C ARG A 26 -1.42 -4.90 -17.50
N LEU A 27 -2.20 -4.01 -16.90
CA LEU A 27 -2.38 -2.64 -17.39
C LEU A 27 -1.22 -1.72 -16.97
N VAL A 28 -0.41 -2.16 -16.01
CA VAL A 28 0.73 -1.40 -15.48
C VAL A 28 2.01 -1.84 -16.21
N PRO A 29 2.86 -0.90 -16.67
CA PRO A 29 4.18 -1.23 -17.22
C PRO A 29 4.95 -2.14 -16.27
N LYS A 30 5.65 -3.16 -16.80
CA LYS A 30 6.31 -4.19 -15.99
C LYS A 30 7.29 -3.60 -14.97
N GLU A 31 7.92 -2.48 -15.32
CA GLU A 31 8.89 -1.77 -14.51
C GLU A 31 8.25 -1.17 -13.23
N LEU A 32 6.96 -0.82 -13.31
CA LEU A 32 6.19 -0.20 -12.24
C LEU A 32 5.40 -1.18 -11.37
N GLN A 33 5.13 -2.40 -11.86
CA GLN A 33 4.30 -3.37 -11.14
C GLN A 33 4.81 -3.66 -9.72
N LYS A 34 6.13 -3.73 -9.54
CA LYS A 34 6.73 -3.90 -8.21
C LYS A 34 6.43 -2.73 -7.28
N GLY A 35 6.53 -1.49 -7.78
CA GLY A 35 6.18 -0.29 -7.02
C GLY A 35 4.70 -0.26 -6.64
N VAL A 36 3.81 -0.66 -7.57
CA VAL A 36 2.37 -0.73 -7.33
C VAL A 36 2.04 -1.79 -6.26
N ASN A 37 2.67 -2.96 -6.31
CA ASN A 37 2.51 -3.98 -5.27
C ASN A 37 2.92 -3.45 -3.89
N SER A 38 4.09 -2.81 -3.79
CA SER A 38 4.56 -2.21 -2.53
C SER A 38 3.60 -1.12 -2.02
N LEU A 39 3.10 -0.27 -2.90
CA LEU A 39 2.13 0.78 -2.54
C LEU A 39 0.82 0.19 -2.02
N VAL A 40 0.28 -0.83 -2.69
CA VAL A 40 -0.98 -1.47 -2.26
C VAL A 40 -0.81 -2.15 -0.90
N ILE A 41 0.31 -2.84 -0.67
CA ILE A 41 0.62 -3.43 0.64
C ILE A 41 0.66 -2.35 1.72
N LEU A 42 1.36 -1.24 1.47
CA LEU A 42 1.46 -0.13 2.42
C LEU A 42 0.08 0.48 2.72
N VAL A 43 -0.71 0.80 1.69
CA VAL A 43 -2.06 1.38 1.86
C VAL A 43 -2.97 0.44 2.64
N ALA A 44 -2.96 -0.85 2.29
CA ALA A 44 -3.78 -1.85 2.97
C ALA A 44 -3.37 -1.98 4.44
N TRP A 45 -2.06 -1.98 4.72
CA TRP A 45 -1.48 -2.04 6.06
C TRP A 45 -1.87 -0.82 6.91
N GLU A 46 -1.67 0.40 6.40
CA GLU A 46 -2.04 1.62 7.12
C GLU A 46 -3.55 1.72 7.35
N THR A 47 -4.36 1.30 6.37
CA THR A 47 -5.82 1.24 6.51
C THR A 47 -6.24 0.28 7.62
N TRP A 48 -5.62 -0.89 7.68
CA TRP A 48 -5.90 -1.86 8.74
C TRP A 48 -5.53 -1.32 10.12
N LYS A 49 -4.35 -0.72 10.28
CA LYS A 49 -3.94 -0.09 11.55
C LYS A 49 -4.89 1.03 11.97
N HIS A 50 -5.29 1.90 11.04
CA HIS A 50 -6.21 3.00 11.31
C HIS A 50 -7.58 2.49 11.77
N ARG A 51 -8.11 1.46 11.10
CA ARG A 51 -9.37 0.80 11.53
C ARG A 51 -9.25 0.20 12.92
N ASN A 52 -8.14 -0.44 13.24
CA ASN A 52 -7.91 -0.98 14.58
C ASN A 52 -7.85 0.12 15.65
N SER A 53 -7.13 1.22 15.43
CA SER A 53 -7.10 2.33 16.39
C SER A 53 -8.51 2.94 16.58
N CYS A 54 -9.30 3.07 15.51
CA CYS A 54 -10.68 3.55 15.63
C CYS A 54 -11.57 2.62 16.49
N ILE A 55 -11.38 1.30 16.37
CA ILE A 55 -12.19 0.30 17.08
C ILE A 55 -11.72 0.14 18.54
N PHE A 56 -10.42 0.04 18.78
CA PHE A 56 -9.86 -0.31 20.08
C PHE A 56 -9.54 0.92 20.94
N GLU A 57 -9.03 1.99 20.33
CA GLU A 57 -8.58 3.20 21.03
C GLU A 57 -9.63 4.33 20.94
N HIS A 58 -10.78 4.07 20.30
CA HIS A 58 -11.87 5.03 20.13
C HIS A 58 -11.41 6.29 19.36
N ALA A 59 -10.36 6.15 18.54
CA ALA A 59 -9.90 7.21 17.66
C ALA A 59 -11.00 7.56 16.65
N ARG A 60 -11.04 8.83 16.23
CA ARG A 60 -11.98 9.26 15.19
C ARG A 60 -11.47 8.83 13.82
N PRO A 61 -12.31 8.23 12.96
CA PRO A 61 -11.91 7.92 11.60
C PRO A 61 -11.62 9.21 10.83
N SER A 62 -10.37 9.35 10.36
CA SER A 62 -9.91 10.51 9.61
C SER A 62 -9.16 10.06 8.35
N ILE A 63 -9.74 10.34 7.19
CA ILE A 63 -9.11 10.07 5.89
C ILE A 63 -7.88 10.96 5.66
N PRO A 64 -7.90 12.27 5.98
CA PRO A 64 -6.70 13.10 5.85
C PRO A 64 -5.50 12.58 6.64
N ASP A 65 -5.74 12.10 7.87
CA ASP A 65 -4.67 11.55 8.70
C ASP A 65 -4.13 10.24 8.13
N LEU A 66 -5.02 9.34 7.68
CA LEU A 66 -4.62 8.10 7.01
C LEU A 66 -3.78 8.37 5.76
N LEU A 67 -4.18 9.33 4.91
CA LEU A 67 -3.42 9.71 3.73
C LEU A 67 -2.04 10.28 4.08
N ARG A 68 -1.95 11.08 5.15
CA ARG A 68 -0.66 11.59 5.64
C ARG A 68 0.27 10.47 6.07
N VAL A 69 -0.23 9.53 6.87
CA VAL A 69 0.57 8.38 7.33
C VAL A 69 1.03 7.50 6.16
N ILE A 70 0.18 7.30 5.15
CA ILE A 70 0.57 6.58 3.92
C ILE A 70 1.68 7.34 3.17
N ALA A 71 1.55 8.66 3.02
CA ALA A 71 2.57 9.47 2.35
C ALA A 71 3.92 9.43 3.10
N ASP A 72 3.89 9.54 4.42
CA ASP A 72 5.07 9.42 5.27
C ASP A 72 5.69 8.01 5.16
N GLY A 73 4.84 6.97 5.15
CA GLY A 73 5.27 5.58 4.95
C GLY A 73 5.94 5.36 3.60
N CYS A 74 5.42 5.95 2.53
CA CYS A 74 6.01 5.91 1.20
C CYS A 74 7.44 6.49 1.18
N SER A 75 7.62 7.65 1.81
CA SER A 75 8.91 8.32 1.98
C SER A 75 9.87 7.46 2.80
N PHE A 76 9.42 6.91 3.94
CA PHE A 76 10.23 6.07 4.81
C PHE A 76 10.70 4.79 4.12
N TRP A 77 9.80 4.12 3.38
CA TRP A 77 10.15 2.93 2.61
C TRP A 77 11.15 3.27 1.49
N GLY A 78 11.02 4.46 0.88
CA GLY A 78 12.00 4.97 -0.06
C GLY A 78 13.41 5.10 0.54
N LEU A 79 13.50 5.72 1.71
CA LEU A 79 14.76 5.85 2.45
C LEU A 79 15.33 4.49 2.87
N ALA A 80 14.48 3.51 3.16
CA ALA A 80 14.85 2.14 3.44
C ALA A 80 15.23 1.30 2.19
N GLY A 81 15.24 1.91 1.00
CA GLY A 81 15.69 1.26 -0.23
C GLY A 81 14.60 0.68 -1.12
N ALA A 82 13.31 1.02 -0.89
CA ALA A 82 12.20 0.65 -1.78
C ALA A 82 12.22 1.48 -3.09
N SER A 83 13.28 1.30 -3.89
CA SER A 83 13.56 2.07 -5.11
C SER A 83 12.43 2.02 -6.15
N LYS A 84 11.72 0.88 -6.25
CA LYS A 84 10.57 0.73 -7.17
C LYS A 84 9.33 1.50 -6.75
N LEU A 85 9.13 1.69 -5.44
CA LEU A 85 8.08 2.56 -4.93
C LEU A 85 8.42 4.03 -5.24
N GLN A 86 9.69 4.42 -5.03
CA GLN A 86 10.15 5.77 -5.34
C GLN A 86 10.07 6.11 -6.84
N GLU A 87 10.46 5.18 -7.71
CA GLU A 87 10.34 5.32 -9.17
C GLU A 87 8.87 5.52 -9.60
N LEU A 88 7.95 4.78 -9.00
CA LEU A 88 6.51 4.93 -9.24
C LEU A 88 6.02 6.32 -8.82
N LEU A 89 6.39 6.77 -7.62
CA LEU A 89 5.97 8.06 -7.08
C LEU A 89 6.52 9.22 -7.93
N ALA A 90 7.80 9.18 -8.29
CA ALA A 90 8.41 10.17 -9.18
C ALA A 90 7.68 10.28 -10.53
N ARG A 91 7.32 9.14 -11.13
CA ARG A 91 6.53 9.12 -12.38
C ARG A 91 5.13 9.68 -12.20
N SER A 92 4.45 9.37 -11.09
CA SER A 92 3.12 9.92 -10.83
C SER A 92 3.13 11.44 -10.65
N LEU A 93 4.16 11.98 -9.97
CA LEU A 93 4.34 13.42 -9.81
C LEU A 93 4.62 14.11 -11.15
N SER A 94 5.44 13.52 -12.01
CA SER A 94 5.72 14.06 -13.35
C SER A 94 4.52 14.08 -14.29
N LEU A 95 3.51 13.24 -14.05
CA LEU A 95 2.27 13.22 -14.83
C LEU A 95 1.22 14.21 -14.30
N ALA A 96 1.43 14.75 -13.10
CA ALA A 96 0.51 15.70 -12.45
C ALA A 96 0.90 17.17 -12.66
N SER A 97 2.07 17.44 -13.25
CA SER A 97 2.60 18.77 -13.61
C SER A 97 2.33 19.11 -15.07
#